data_AF-A0A413RL92-F1
#
_entry.id   AF-A0A413RL92-F1
#
_cell.length_a   1.000
_cell.length_b   1.000
_cell.length_c   1.000
_cell.angle_alpha   90.00
_cell.angle_beta   90.00
_cell.angle_gamma   90.00
#
_symmetry.space_group_name_H-M   'P 1'
#
loop_
_entity.id
_entity.type
_entity.pdbx_description
1 polymer ?
#
loop_
_entity_poly.entity_id
_entity_poly.type
_entity_poly.pdbx_seq_one_letter_code
_entity_poly.pdbx_strand_id
1 'polypeptide(L)'
;EGAPTAASVTASVYGGAVWARVDASFAHLSLSAPGATPSGCDDIGTPWSAGGTATCSIVFDRSSANQTVKAGHSVPTSTLTATSTWTAQWVSSANAAPQELPDPDPVTTTAEVPVAEVQSVVTGS
;
A
#
# COMPACT_ATOMS: atom_id res chain seq x y z
N GLU A 1 8.39 3.43 -5.67
CA GLU A 1 9.61 2.61 -5.73
C GLU A 1 10.64 3.05 -4.69
N GLY A 2 10.88 2.25 -3.64
CA GLY A 2 12.03 2.48 -2.75
C GLY A 2 11.83 2.18 -1.27
N ALA A 3 10.61 1.90 -0.82
CA ALA A 3 10.43 1.24 0.47
C ALA A 3 10.83 -0.24 0.37
N PRO A 4 11.22 -0.89 1.47
CA PRO A 4 11.59 -2.31 1.44
C PRO A 4 10.39 -3.15 1.04
N THR A 5 10.56 -4.02 0.04
CA THR A 5 9.58 -5.03 -0.39
C THR A 5 9.90 -6.42 0.15
N ALA A 6 10.96 -6.55 0.94
CA ALA A 6 11.35 -7.78 1.61
C ALA A 6 11.99 -7.46 2.96
N ALA A 7 11.82 -8.36 3.92
CA ALA A 7 12.45 -8.31 5.23
C ALA A 7 12.89 -9.71 5.65
N SER A 8 13.98 -9.80 6.42
CA SER A 8 14.47 -11.07 6.94
C SER A 8 14.90 -10.92 8.39
N VAL A 9 14.53 -11.91 9.21
CA VAL A 9 14.92 -11.97 10.63
C VAL A 9 15.49 -13.36 10.90
N THR A 10 16.68 -13.42 11.50
CA THR A 10 17.29 -14.68 11.93
C THR A 10 17.41 -14.71 13.44
N ALA A 11 16.93 -15.80 14.04
CA ALA A 11 17.16 -16.13 15.44
C ALA A 11 18.14 -17.30 15.54
N SER A 12 19.10 -17.24 16.45
CA SER A 12 20.10 -18.29 16.66
C SER A 12 20.41 -18.53 18.13
N VAL A 13 20.66 -19.78 18.49
CA VAL A 13 21.18 -20.15 19.81
C VAL A 13 22.66 -19.80 19.91
N TYR A 14 23.17 -19.52 21.12
CA TYR A 14 24.59 -19.26 21.36
C TYR A 14 25.47 -20.35 20.73
N GLY A 15 26.44 -19.94 19.91
CA GLY A 15 27.28 -20.84 19.11
C GLY A 15 26.79 -21.09 17.68
N GLY A 16 25.62 -20.57 17.27
CA GLY A 16 25.20 -20.43 15.86
C GLY A 16 24.80 -21.71 15.11
N ALA A 17 25.03 -22.90 15.70
CA ALA A 17 24.70 -24.18 15.06
C ALA A 17 23.19 -24.43 14.90
N VAL A 18 22.36 -23.83 15.77
CA VAL A 18 20.90 -23.91 15.70
C VAL A 18 20.35 -22.53 15.41
N TRP A 19 19.67 -22.39 14.27
CA TRP A 19 19.07 -21.14 13.85
C TRP A 19 17.77 -21.36 13.07
N ALA A 20 16.92 -20.32 13.05
CA ALA A 20 15.76 -20.21 12.20
C ALA A 20 15.72 -18.81 11.56
N ARG A 21 15.33 -18.73 10.30
CA ARG A 21 15.18 -17.47 9.56
C ARG A 21 13.78 -17.38 9.00
N VAL A 22 13.15 -16.22 9.19
CA VAL A 22 11.89 -15.85 8.57
C VAL A 22 12.21 -14.84 7.48
N ASP A 23 11.72 -15.12 6.28
CA ASP A 23 11.81 -14.25 5.12
C ASP A 23 10.38 -13.80 4.76
N ALA A 24 10.14 -12.49 4.71
CA ALA A 24 8.87 -11.90 4.36
C ALA A 24 9.00 -11.11 3.05
N SER A 25 7.98 -11.19 2.20
CA SER A 25 7.91 -10.48 0.93
C SER A 25 6.59 -9.75 0.77
N PHE A 26 6.66 -8.54 0.23
CA PHE A 26 5.49 -7.78 -0.15
C PHE A 26 4.76 -8.52 -1.27
N ALA A 27 3.45 -8.67 -1.13
CA ALA A 27 2.61 -9.31 -2.13
C ALA A 27 1.94 -8.25 -3.02
N HIS A 28 1.17 -7.34 -2.42
CA HIS A 28 0.36 -6.39 -3.16
C HIS A 28 -0.19 -5.25 -2.28
N LEU A 29 -0.52 -4.11 -2.90
CA LEU A 29 -1.12 -2.94 -2.26
C LEU A 29 -2.51 -2.68 -2.86
N SER A 30 -3.54 -2.76 -2.04
CA SER A 30 -4.91 -2.41 -2.42
C SER A 30 -5.21 -0.95 -2.07
N LEU A 31 -5.76 -0.19 -3.03
CA LEU A 31 -6.21 1.19 -2.85
C LEU A 31 -7.73 1.26 -2.99
N SER A 32 -8.38 1.95 -2.05
CA SER A 32 -9.83 2.17 -2.11
C SER A 32 -10.21 3.52 -1.51
N ALA A 33 -11.26 4.14 -2.06
CA ALA A 33 -11.82 5.38 -1.53
C ALA A 33 -13.29 5.52 -1.93
N PRO A 34 -14.12 6.24 -1.15
CA PRO A 34 -15.46 6.62 -1.59
C PRO A 34 -15.43 7.40 -2.91
N GLY A 35 -16.26 6.99 -3.87
CA GLY A 35 -16.34 7.64 -5.19
C GLY A 35 -15.16 7.34 -6.11
N ALA A 36 -14.34 6.32 -5.80
CA ALA A 36 -13.27 5.83 -6.66
C ALA A 36 -13.47 4.36 -7.02
N THR A 37 -12.96 3.97 -8.17
CA THR A 37 -12.82 2.57 -8.56
C THR A 37 -11.60 1.98 -7.81
N PRO A 38 -11.74 0.89 -7.02
CA PRO A 38 -10.62 0.27 -6.33
C PRO A 38 -9.51 -0.13 -7.29
N SER A 39 -8.26 0.01 -6.86
CA SER A 39 -7.08 -0.35 -7.66
C SER A 39 -6.12 -1.22 -6.86
N GLY A 40 -5.40 -2.06 -7.57
CA GLY A 40 -4.34 -2.88 -7.04
C GLY A 40 -2.97 -2.48 -7.60
N CYS A 41 -1.95 -2.39 -6.74
CA CYS A 41 -0.57 -2.08 -7.12
C CYS A 41 0.41 -3.18 -6.67
N ASP A 42 1.29 -3.59 -7.59
CA ASP A 42 2.33 -4.60 -7.33
C ASP A 42 3.58 -4.03 -6.63
N ASP A 43 3.56 -2.73 -6.33
CA ASP A 43 4.57 -2.06 -5.56
C ASP A 43 3.94 -1.16 -4.47
N ILE A 44 4.76 -0.81 -3.49
CA ILE A 44 4.38 0.01 -2.33
C ILE A 44 4.47 1.53 -2.57
N GLY A 45 4.69 1.95 -3.81
CA GLY A 45 4.78 3.34 -4.21
C GLY A 45 6.12 3.98 -3.87
N THR A 46 6.30 5.20 -4.39
CA THR A 46 7.45 6.10 -4.15
C THR A 46 6.94 7.32 -3.41
N PRO A 47 7.76 7.97 -2.57
CA PRO A 47 7.47 9.34 -2.17
C PRO A 47 7.20 10.19 -3.42
N TRP A 48 6.13 10.98 -3.36
CA TRP A 48 5.73 11.82 -4.48
C TRP A 48 6.85 12.80 -4.84
N SER A 49 7.08 12.98 -6.15
CA SER A 49 7.96 14.01 -6.70
C SER A 49 7.35 14.61 -7.96
N ALA A 50 7.63 15.90 -8.20
CA ALA A 50 7.13 16.59 -9.39
C ALA A 50 7.69 15.92 -10.66
N GLY A 51 6.81 15.61 -11.62
CA GLY A 51 7.18 14.89 -12.85
C GLY A 51 7.39 13.40 -12.67
N GLY A 52 7.14 12.84 -11.48
CA GLY A 52 7.17 11.41 -11.23
C GLY A 52 6.12 10.67 -12.06
N THR A 53 6.48 9.51 -12.57
CA THR A 53 5.58 8.59 -13.25
C THR A 53 5.06 7.56 -12.27
N ALA A 54 3.80 7.14 -12.43
CA ALA A 54 3.20 6.08 -11.63
C ALA A 54 2.83 4.90 -12.55
N THR A 55 3.14 3.68 -12.10
CA THR A 55 2.77 2.41 -12.73
C THR A 55 1.36 1.97 -12.33
N CYS A 56 0.88 2.45 -11.18
CA CYS A 56 -0.44 2.17 -10.62
C CYS A 56 -1.12 3.48 -10.18
N SER A 57 -2.44 3.56 -10.32
CA SER A 57 -3.22 4.73 -9.92
C SER A 57 -4.63 4.35 -9.51
N ILE A 58 -5.16 5.05 -8.51
CA ILE A 58 -6.59 5.04 -8.21
C ILE A 58 -7.29 6.21 -8.93
N VAL A 59 -8.45 5.95 -9.52
CA VAL A 59 -9.23 6.96 -10.26
C VAL A 59 -10.51 7.27 -9.49
N PHE A 60 -10.74 8.55 -9.24
CA PHE A 60 -11.98 9.04 -8.65
C PHE A 60 -12.97 9.40 -9.74
N ASP A 61 -14.15 8.77 -9.70
CA ASP A 61 -15.25 9.00 -10.64
C ASP A 61 -16.10 10.22 -10.26
N ARG A 62 -15.96 10.70 -9.01
CA ARG A 62 -16.70 11.84 -8.46
C ARG A 62 -15.81 12.73 -7.61
N SER A 63 -16.13 14.03 -7.61
CA SER A 63 -15.50 14.97 -6.68
C SER A 63 -15.87 14.68 -5.22
N SER A 64 -15.03 15.15 -4.30
CA SER A 64 -15.31 15.11 -2.87
C SER A 64 -16.30 16.21 -2.44
N ALA A 65 -16.76 17.08 -3.34
CA ALA A 65 -17.54 18.28 -3.00
C ALA A 65 -18.85 18.00 -2.26
N ASN A 66 -19.44 16.80 -2.42
CA ASN A 66 -20.65 16.39 -1.70
C ASN A 66 -20.37 15.72 -0.33
N GLN A 67 -19.12 15.69 0.11
CA GLN A 67 -18.73 15.15 1.42
C GLN A 67 -18.73 16.24 2.48
N THR A 68 -18.86 15.85 3.75
CA THR A 68 -18.70 16.78 4.88
C THR A 68 -17.24 17.18 5.04
N VAL A 69 -17.00 18.45 5.37
CA VAL A 69 -15.65 18.92 5.78
C VAL A 69 -15.29 18.29 7.12
N LYS A 70 -14.21 17.51 7.16
CA LYS A 70 -13.71 16.86 8.38
C LYS A 70 -12.88 17.84 9.21
N ALA A 71 -12.79 17.58 10.52
CA ALA A 71 -11.97 18.37 11.42
C ALA A 71 -10.51 18.43 10.93
N GLY A 72 -9.93 19.64 10.93
CA GLY A 72 -8.56 19.86 10.43
C GLY A 72 -8.45 20.11 8.92
N HIS A 73 -9.55 20.05 8.16
CA HIS A 73 -9.57 20.34 6.73
C HIS A 73 -10.39 21.60 6.42
N SER A 74 -10.00 22.34 5.38
CA SER A 74 -10.70 23.52 4.90
C SER A 74 -11.71 23.21 3.78
N VAL A 75 -11.65 22.01 3.20
CA VAL A 75 -12.50 21.56 2.08
C VAL A 75 -12.96 20.11 2.30
N PRO A 76 -14.04 19.68 1.64
CA PRO A 76 -14.45 18.28 1.64
C PRO A 76 -13.37 17.34 1.08
N THR A 77 -13.17 16.19 1.71
CA THR A 77 -12.17 15.18 1.34
C THR A 77 -12.79 13.80 1.17
N SER A 78 -12.15 12.95 0.36
CA SER A 78 -12.41 11.51 0.33
C SER A 78 -11.32 10.79 1.13
N THR A 79 -11.70 9.83 1.98
CA THR A 79 -10.73 8.99 2.69
C THR A 79 -10.18 7.95 1.72
N LEU A 80 -8.93 8.13 1.32
CA LEU A 80 -8.15 7.08 0.65
C LEU A 80 -7.65 6.10 1.70
N THR A 81 -7.89 4.82 1.45
CA THR A 81 -7.39 3.69 2.24
C THR A 81 -6.41 2.90 1.40
N ALA A 82 -5.21 2.69 1.92
CA ALA A 82 -4.18 1.86 1.32
C ALA A 82 -3.89 0.69 2.25
N THR A 83 -4.02 -0.53 1.73
CA THR A 83 -3.87 -1.77 2.49
C THR A 83 -2.79 -2.63 1.84
N SER A 84 -1.68 -2.86 2.54
CA SER A 84 -0.58 -3.70 2.07
C SER A 84 -0.69 -5.12 2.61
N THR A 85 -0.53 -6.09 1.73
CA THR A 85 -0.48 -7.53 2.05
C THR A 85 0.93 -8.05 1.87
N TRP A 86 1.34 -8.95 2.76
CA TRP A 86 2.66 -9.58 2.78
C TRP A 86 2.49 -11.09 2.92
N THR A 87 3.48 -11.83 2.43
CA THR A 87 3.62 -13.27 2.65
C THR A 87 4.89 -13.55 3.43
N ALA A 88 4.95 -14.67 4.14
CA ALA A 88 6.11 -15.05 4.92
C ALA A 88 6.39 -16.55 4.84
N GLN A 89 7.67 -16.89 4.82
CA GLN A 89 8.15 -18.26 4.87
C GLN A 89 9.32 -18.36 5.86
N TRP A 90 9.62 -19.57 6.32
CA TRP A 90 10.75 -19.80 7.20
C TRP A 90 11.58 -21.01 6.79
N VAL A 91 12.86 -20.95 7.16
CA VAL A 91 13.84 -22.04 7.05
C VAL A 91 14.62 -22.17 8.36
N SER A 92 15.27 -23.30 8.58
CA SER A 92 16.12 -23.50 9.76
C SER A 92 17.36 -24.34 9.47
N SER A 93 18.28 -24.37 10.42
CA SER A 93 19.44 -25.25 10.38
C SER A 93 19.08 -26.75 10.32
N ALA A 94 17.89 -27.13 10.76
CA ALA A 94 17.39 -28.51 10.73
C ALA A 94 16.65 -28.86 9.42
N ASN A 95 16.08 -27.85 8.75
CA ASN A 95 15.40 -28.02 7.48
C ASN A 95 15.61 -26.78 6.59
N ALA A 96 16.34 -26.96 5.51
CA ALA A 96 16.62 -25.91 4.54
C ALA A 96 15.48 -25.70 3.52
N ALA A 97 14.50 -26.60 3.45
CA ALA A 97 13.33 -26.41 2.59
C ALA A 97 12.41 -25.33 3.21
N PRO A 98 12.04 -24.28 2.45
CA PRO A 98 11.13 -23.26 2.95
C PRO A 98 9.78 -23.84 3.36
N GLN A 99 9.23 -23.28 4.42
CA GLN A 99 7.92 -23.61 4.95
C GLN A 99 7.09 -22.34 5.03
N GLU A 100 5.89 -22.37 4.44
CA GLU A 100 4.95 -21.25 4.50
C GLU A 100 4.55 -20.95 5.96
N LEU A 101 4.44 -19.67 6.28
CA LEU A 101 3.77 -19.19 7.48
C LEU A 101 2.39 -18.66 7.10
N PRO A 102 1.45 -18.58 8.05
CA PRO A 102 0.23 -17.81 7.83
C PRO A 102 0.60 -16.38 7.40
N ASP A 103 -0.15 -15.85 6.43
CA ASP A 103 0.03 -14.48 6.01
C ASP A 103 -0.12 -13.53 7.22
N PRO A 104 0.80 -12.59 7.42
CA PRO A 104 0.65 -11.56 8.43
C PRO A 104 -0.60 -10.71 8.17
N ASP A 105 -1.13 -10.14 9.26
CA ASP A 105 -2.27 -9.23 9.15
C ASP A 105 -1.94 -8.05 8.20
N PRO A 106 -2.87 -7.68 7.31
CA PRO A 106 -2.64 -6.60 6.38
C PRO A 106 -2.50 -5.27 7.12
N VAL A 107 -1.52 -4.47 6.70
CA VAL A 107 -1.30 -3.14 7.26
C VAL A 107 -2.12 -2.13 6.48
N THR A 108 -2.95 -1.35 7.18
CA THR A 108 -3.82 -0.34 6.57
C THR A 108 -3.42 1.06 7.03
N THR A 109 -3.37 1.99 6.07
CA THR A 109 -3.19 3.41 6.33
C THR A 109 -4.24 4.23 5.57
N THR A 110 -4.57 5.40 6.09
CA THR A 110 -5.56 6.29 5.48
C THR A 110 -5.01 7.70 5.30
N ALA A 111 -5.50 8.36 4.26
CA ALA A 111 -5.21 9.75 3.97
C ALA A 111 -6.46 10.48 3.48
N GLU A 112 -6.63 11.73 3.88
CA GLU A 112 -7.72 12.57 3.41
C GLU A 112 -7.30 13.35 2.17
N VAL A 113 -7.94 13.06 1.04
CA VAL A 113 -7.59 13.62 -0.27
C VAL A 113 -8.73 14.53 -0.77
N PRO A 114 -8.48 15.83 -1.03
CA PRO A 114 -9.44 16.66 -1.73
C PRO A 114 -9.48 16.26 -3.20
N VAL A 115 -10.68 15.99 -3.73
CA VAL A 115 -10.87 15.55 -5.12
C VAL A 115 -11.73 16.58 -5.84
N ALA A 116 -11.12 17.30 -6.78
CA ALA A 116 -11.83 18.22 -7.67
C ALA A 116 -12.20 17.51 -8.97
N GLU A 117 -13.40 17.75 -9.48
CA GLU A 117 -13.79 17.34 -10.83
C GLU A 117 -13.30 18.40 -11.83
N VAL A 118 -12.47 18.00 -12.79
CA VAL A 118 -12.06 18.88 -13.89
C VAL A 118 -13.15 18.83 -14.95
N GLN A 119 -14.04 19.82 -14.95
CA GLN A 119 -14.98 20.02 -16.05
C GLN A 119 -14.33 20.92 -17.11
N SER A 120 -14.04 20.36 -18.28
CA SER A 120 -13.66 21.17 -19.43
C SER A 120 -14.89 21.93 -19.93
N VAL A 121 -14.86 23.26 -19.86
CA VAL A 121 -15.86 24.09 -20.53
C VAL A 121 -15.64 23.94 -22.04
N VAL A 122 -16.54 23.24 -22.74
CA VAL A 122 -16.60 23.28 -24.19
C VAL A 122 -17.22 24.62 -24.57
N THR A 123 -16.41 25.64 -24.85
CA THR A 123 -16.89 26.82 -25.57
C THR A 123 -17.13 26.41 -27.01
N GLY A 124 -18.36 25.98 -27.31
CA GLY A 124 -18.81 25.72 -28.67
C GLY A 124 -18.83 27.02 -29.49
N SER A 125 -18.20 26.97 -30.66
CA SER A 125 -18.20 28.01 -31.70
C SER A 125 -19.55 28.21 -32.36
#